data_AF-A0A8C5QYL1-F1
#
_entry.id   AF-A0A8C5QYL1-F1
#
_cell.length_a   1.000
_cell.length_b   1.000
_cell.length_c   1.000
_cell.angle_alpha   90.00
_cell.angle_beta   90.00
_cell.angle_gamma   90.00
#
_symmetry.space_group_name_H-M   'P 1'
#
loop_
_entity.id
_entity.type
_entity.pdbx_description
1 polymer ?
#
loop_
_entity_poly.entity_id
_entity_poly.type
_entity_poly.pdbx_seq_one_letter_code
_entity_poly.pdbx_strand_id
1 'polypeptide(L)'
;MSPWFPMLTVLSMFYYICLRRRARLASRGDMINSRRAIKSNNRALPMSTKAVQYAKEVLDFSSHYGSENSMSYTMWNLAGSPNVYPSSGDFTQTAVFRNYGTWWDQCPSAPLPFKRTSPSFFSQDYVELAFEEPVYPTAIHILETYHPGSVVKILACSANPYSQSTPAEIRWETIWSAEPTRVNSPQARLFKPCIKEINFPTNLIRLETNSSCLDYYTELDAVELHGVKEKPMLSLKTSTIDMNDLDEDEYDEKDSCGLDCLTSQFSSSSLRERTDNGYFDKLPYELIQLILSHLALPDLCHLAQTCKLLYQHCCDPLQYLHLSLQPYWANLNDTALEYLLPRCTLVQWLNLSWTGNRGFISTSGFSRLLKVCGSELLRLELACGHFLNEACLEVIAEMCPNLQELNLSSCDKLPPPAFSHISKLSGLKRLVLYRTKIEQTALLGILNFCLELQHLNLGSCVLIEDYDLVAGVIGAKCKKLRSLDLWRCKNITEKGIIELASGCQLLEELDLGWCPTLQSATGCFVNLARKLPGLRKLFLTANRSVCDTDIEELAANCQHLHHLDILGTRMVSPAALRKLLESCKGLCLLDVSFCSQIDSRVVQEFTSRFPNLLIKKSFTQ
;
A
#
# COMPACT_ATOMS: atom_id res chain seq x y z
N MET A 1 -1.47 10.12 -47.59
CA MET A 1 -0.37 11.10 -47.66
C MET A 1 0.20 11.24 -46.26
N SER A 2 1.49 10.92 -46.14
CA SER A 2 2.42 11.01 -45.00
C SER A 2 2.50 12.43 -44.36
N PRO A 3 3.13 12.65 -43.18
CA PRO A 3 4.22 11.83 -42.63
C PRO A 3 4.21 11.47 -41.13
N TRP A 4 4.75 10.28 -40.88
CA TRP A 4 5.39 9.82 -39.67
C TRP A 4 6.77 10.49 -39.48
N PHE A 5 7.12 10.83 -38.24
CA PHE A 5 8.50 11.15 -37.81
C PHE A 5 8.97 10.08 -36.79
N PRO A 6 10.17 9.48 -36.95
CA PRO A 6 10.71 8.53 -35.98
C PRO A 6 11.54 9.24 -34.91
N MET A 7 11.15 9.05 -33.65
CA MET A 7 11.85 9.53 -32.45
C MET A 7 12.86 8.45 -32.00
N LEU A 8 14.00 8.34 -32.70
CA LEU A 8 14.95 7.24 -32.47
C LEU A 8 16.40 7.66 -32.75
N THR A 9 16.89 8.74 -32.13
CA THR A 9 18.30 9.18 -32.25
C THR A 9 18.86 9.87 -31.00
N VAL A 10 18.53 9.40 -29.80
CA VAL A 10 19.22 9.86 -28.56
C VAL A 10 19.76 8.69 -27.72
N LEU A 11 19.14 7.52 -27.77
CA LEU A 11 19.60 6.31 -27.07
C LEU A 11 20.86 5.65 -27.68
N SER A 12 21.18 5.92 -28.95
CA SER A 12 22.35 5.33 -29.62
C SER A 12 23.68 6.03 -29.32
N MET A 13 23.66 7.24 -28.73
CA MET A 13 24.88 7.99 -28.40
C MET A 13 25.49 7.61 -27.04
N PHE A 14 24.72 7.01 -26.12
CA PHE A 14 25.21 6.61 -24.80
C PHE A 14 26.04 5.31 -24.79
N TYR A 15 25.91 4.48 -25.84
CA TYR A 15 26.59 3.19 -25.92
C TYR A 15 28.08 3.31 -26.29
N TYR A 16 28.51 4.40 -26.93
CA TYR A 16 29.86 4.50 -27.53
C TYR A 16 30.94 5.18 -26.68
N ILE A 17 30.59 5.74 -25.51
CA ILE A 17 31.52 6.54 -24.68
C ILE A 17 32.25 5.69 -23.61
N CYS A 18 31.78 4.48 -23.30
CA CYS A 18 32.37 3.63 -22.24
C CYS A 18 33.52 2.71 -22.69
N LEU A 19 33.91 2.70 -23.96
CA LEU A 19 34.84 1.69 -24.52
C LEU A 19 36.28 2.18 -24.81
N ARG A 20 36.70 3.35 -24.33
CA ARG A 20 38.09 3.82 -24.51
C ARG A 20 38.68 4.38 -23.22
N ARG A 21 39.32 3.51 -22.42
CA ARG A 21 40.53 3.82 -21.59
C ARG A 21 40.99 2.60 -20.78
N ARG A 22 41.87 1.77 -21.38
CA ARG A 22 42.87 0.95 -20.66
C ARG A 22 44.15 0.96 -21.48
N ALA A 23 45.20 1.61 -20.98
CA ALA A 23 46.60 1.29 -21.26
C ALA A 23 47.56 2.20 -20.45
N ARG A 24 48.62 1.57 -19.93
CA ARG A 24 49.93 2.12 -19.47
C ARG A 24 50.08 2.46 -17.98
N LEU A 25 50.67 1.55 -17.20
CA LEU A 25 52.12 1.51 -16.84
C LEU A 25 52.33 0.52 -15.68
N ALA A 26 53.26 -0.41 -15.84
CA ALA A 26 53.73 -1.32 -14.80
C ALA A 26 55.21 -1.04 -14.48
N SER A 27 55.62 -1.21 -13.22
CA SER A 27 57.02 -1.30 -12.80
C SER A 27 57.19 -2.38 -11.71
N ARG A 28 58.23 -3.21 -11.90
CA ARG A 28 58.58 -4.50 -11.28
C ARG A 28 59.18 -4.47 -9.86
N GLY A 29 59.07 -5.64 -9.20
CA GLY A 29 60.10 -6.35 -8.40
C GLY A 29 59.95 -6.21 -6.88
N ASP A 30 60.08 -7.22 -6.01
CA ASP A 30 60.41 -8.65 -6.07
C ASP A 30 59.96 -9.28 -4.73
N MET A 31 59.39 -10.51 -4.68
CA MET A 31 59.45 -11.36 -3.47
C MET A 31 59.42 -12.87 -3.77
N ILE A 32 60.57 -13.47 -3.50
CA ILE A 32 60.94 -14.80 -3.00
C ILE A 32 59.83 -15.83 -2.70
N ASN A 33 60.02 -17.01 -3.30
CA ASN A 33 59.34 -18.29 -3.14
C ASN A 33 59.25 -18.84 -1.69
N SER A 34 58.11 -19.45 -1.32
CA SER A 34 58.13 -20.68 -0.52
C SER A 34 56.90 -21.56 -0.78
N ARG A 35 57.15 -22.79 -1.24
CA ARG A 35 56.18 -23.85 -1.49
C ARG A 35 55.83 -24.56 -0.17
N ARG A 36 54.56 -24.80 0.11
CA ARG A 36 54.12 -25.87 1.02
C ARG A 36 52.91 -26.63 0.47
N ALA A 37 52.99 -27.93 0.66
CA ALA A 37 52.23 -29.00 0.02
C ALA A 37 50.73 -29.01 0.37
N ILE A 38 49.94 -29.30 -0.66
CA ILE A 38 48.50 -29.59 -0.61
C ILE A 38 48.33 -31.03 -0.08
N LYS A 39 47.62 -31.19 1.04
CA LYS A 39 47.02 -32.48 1.44
C LYS A 39 45.53 -32.43 1.12
N SER A 40 45.11 -33.32 0.21
CA SER A 40 43.73 -33.57 -0.16
C SER A 40 42.93 -34.09 1.05
N ASN A 41 41.91 -33.35 1.47
CA ASN A 41 40.91 -33.82 2.42
C ASN A 41 39.56 -33.84 1.71
N ASN A 42 39.12 -35.02 1.29
CA ASN A 42 37.75 -35.26 0.85
C ASN A 42 36.81 -35.10 2.05
N ARG A 43 36.27 -33.89 2.25
CA ARG A 43 35.09 -33.68 3.09
C ARG A 43 33.85 -33.89 2.23
N ALA A 44 33.02 -34.85 2.65
CA ALA A 44 31.66 -34.99 2.14
C ALA A 44 30.91 -33.66 2.25
N LEU A 45 30.19 -33.29 1.19
CA LEU A 45 29.28 -32.13 1.17
C LEU A 45 28.26 -32.28 2.33
N PRO A 46 28.03 -31.25 3.15
CA PRO A 46 26.93 -31.28 4.11
C PRO A 46 25.62 -31.43 3.34
N MET A 47 24.80 -32.44 3.70
CA MET A 47 23.43 -32.52 3.21
C MET A 47 22.68 -31.31 3.76
N SER A 48 22.41 -30.30 2.92
CA SER A 48 21.65 -29.12 3.34
C SER A 48 20.25 -29.56 3.79
N THR A 49 19.96 -29.47 5.09
CA THR A 49 18.64 -29.79 5.63
C THR A 49 17.62 -28.82 5.04
N LYS A 50 16.71 -29.36 4.20
CA LYS A 50 15.58 -28.61 3.66
C LYS A 50 14.54 -28.40 4.75
N ALA A 51 13.99 -27.21 4.80
CA ALA A 51 12.88 -26.84 5.68
C ALA A 51 11.70 -26.39 4.81
N VAL A 52 10.52 -26.90 5.14
CA VAL A 52 9.24 -26.50 4.56
C VAL A 52 8.33 -26.16 5.72
N GLN A 53 7.80 -24.95 5.72
CA GLN A 53 7.03 -24.42 6.85
C GLN A 53 5.93 -23.49 6.36
N TYR A 54 4.78 -23.54 7.02
CA TYR A 54 3.74 -22.54 6.85
C TYR A 54 4.04 -21.32 7.72
N ALA A 55 3.41 -20.19 7.39
CA ALA A 55 3.45 -19.02 8.26
C ALA A 55 2.97 -19.40 9.66
N LYS A 56 3.76 -19.07 10.68
CA LYS A 56 3.44 -19.33 12.08
C LYS A 56 2.49 -18.28 12.64
N GLU A 57 2.71 -17.02 12.27
CA GLU A 57 1.86 -15.91 12.69
C GLU A 57 1.84 -14.80 11.63
N VAL A 58 0.79 -14.00 11.69
CA VAL A 58 0.73 -12.71 10.97
C VAL A 58 1.22 -11.62 11.92
N LEU A 59 2.17 -10.80 11.50
CA LEU A 59 2.77 -9.76 12.34
C LEU A 59 2.12 -8.39 12.14
N ASP A 60 1.80 -8.06 10.89
CA ASP A 60 1.36 -6.74 10.50
C ASP A 60 0.62 -6.78 9.16
N PHE A 61 -0.28 -5.83 8.91
CA PHE A 61 -1.03 -5.71 7.67
C PHE A 61 -1.70 -4.35 7.52
N SER A 62 -1.79 -3.86 6.28
CA SER A 62 -2.36 -2.54 5.96
C SER A 62 -3.86 -2.45 6.20
N SER A 63 -4.59 -3.50 5.85
CA SER A 63 -6.05 -3.58 5.96
C SER A 63 -6.50 -5.01 6.24
N HIS A 64 -7.71 -5.14 6.79
CA HIS A 64 -8.35 -6.45 6.93
C HIS A 64 -9.86 -6.33 6.77
N TYR A 65 -10.48 -7.38 6.25
CA TYR A 65 -11.93 -7.44 6.15
C TYR A 65 -12.56 -8.04 7.40
N GLY A 66 -12.04 -9.13 7.98
CA GLY A 66 -12.54 -9.79 9.19
C GLY A 66 -12.33 -9.01 10.50
N SER A 67 -13.10 -9.29 11.55
CA SER A 67 -13.03 -8.53 12.82
C SER A 67 -11.99 -9.12 13.75
N GLU A 68 -11.43 -8.29 14.64
CA GLU A 68 -10.36 -8.72 15.56
C GLU A 68 -10.77 -9.93 16.44
N ASN A 69 -12.06 -10.16 16.64
CA ASN A 69 -12.60 -11.25 17.46
C ASN A 69 -13.32 -12.33 16.63
N SER A 70 -13.14 -12.37 15.31
CA SER A 70 -13.78 -13.32 14.40
C SER A 70 -12.75 -14.12 13.63
N MET A 71 -13.09 -15.38 13.34
CA MET A 71 -12.33 -16.23 12.41
C MET A 71 -12.76 -16.00 10.95
N SER A 72 -13.79 -15.20 10.70
CA SER A 72 -14.31 -14.95 9.35
C SER A 72 -13.54 -13.83 8.64
N TYR A 73 -12.92 -14.16 7.50
CA TYR A 73 -12.26 -13.26 6.55
C TYR A 73 -11.10 -12.45 7.14
N THR A 74 -10.49 -12.97 8.20
CA THR A 74 -9.45 -12.25 8.95
C THR A 74 -8.07 -12.55 8.40
N MET A 75 -7.17 -11.56 8.42
CA MET A 75 -5.76 -11.75 8.06
C MET A 75 -5.10 -12.88 8.86
N TRP A 76 -5.53 -13.07 10.12
CA TRP A 76 -5.01 -14.12 11.00
C TRP A 76 -5.15 -15.54 10.44
N ASN A 77 -6.07 -15.75 9.47
CA ASN A 77 -6.27 -17.04 8.82
C ASN A 77 -5.07 -17.49 7.95
N LEU A 78 -4.14 -16.60 7.62
CA LEU A 78 -2.90 -16.97 6.92
C LEU A 78 -1.90 -17.74 7.78
N ALA A 79 -2.09 -17.76 9.10
CA ALA A 79 -1.24 -18.49 10.02
C ALA A 79 -1.67 -19.97 10.08
N GLY A 80 -0.73 -20.87 9.83
CA GLY A 80 -0.92 -22.30 9.85
C GLY A 80 -1.08 -22.93 8.47
N SER A 81 -1.47 -24.21 8.47
CA SER A 81 -1.78 -24.97 7.26
C SER A 81 -3.07 -24.46 6.58
N PRO A 82 -3.22 -24.63 5.26
CA PRO A 82 -4.43 -24.23 4.54
C PRO A 82 -5.70 -24.86 5.10
N ASN A 83 -6.79 -24.10 5.13
CA ASN A 83 -8.10 -24.54 5.58
C ASN A 83 -9.03 -24.94 4.42
N VAL A 84 -8.81 -24.38 3.24
CA VAL A 84 -9.78 -24.41 2.11
C VAL A 84 -9.16 -25.03 0.86
N TYR A 85 -7.94 -24.64 0.52
CA TYR A 85 -7.23 -25.12 -0.66
C TYR A 85 -7.15 -26.66 -0.65
N PRO A 86 -7.38 -27.36 -1.78
CA PRO A 86 -7.45 -26.85 -3.17
C PRO A 86 -8.85 -26.38 -3.61
N SER A 87 -9.82 -26.24 -2.70
CA SER A 87 -11.15 -25.73 -3.05
C SER A 87 -11.08 -24.26 -3.44
N SER A 88 -11.97 -23.85 -4.34
CA SER A 88 -12.06 -22.48 -4.85
C SER A 88 -13.41 -21.87 -4.57
N GLY A 89 -13.44 -20.62 -4.14
CA GLY A 89 -14.66 -19.95 -3.74
C GLY A 89 -14.41 -18.95 -2.64
N ASP A 90 -15.49 -18.34 -2.17
CA ASP A 90 -15.49 -17.34 -1.13
C ASP A 90 -15.74 -17.99 0.22
N PHE A 91 -14.68 -18.15 1.01
CA PHE A 91 -14.71 -18.91 2.25
C PHE A 91 -14.33 -18.05 3.43
N THR A 92 -15.14 -18.09 4.47
CA THR A 92 -14.88 -17.30 5.69
C THR A 92 -13.55 -17.67 6.37
N GLN A 93 -12.97 -18.83 6.09
CA GLN A 93 -11.74 -19.33 6.72
C GLN A 93 -10.46 -18.81 6.06
N THR A 94 -10.55 -17.88 5.10
CA THR A 94 -9.40 -17.32 4.37
C THR A 94 -9.14 -15.87 4.80
N ALA A 95 -8.01 -15.31 4.36
CA ALA A 95 -7.65 -13.92 4.61
C ALA A 95 -8.09 -13.00 3.47
N VAL A 96 -8.71 -11.87 3.83
CA VAL A 96 -9.30 -10.91 2.89
C VAL A 96 -8.93 -9.48 3.25
N PHE A 97 -8.33 -8.76 2.32
CA PHE A 97 -8.10 -7.32 2.44
C PHE A 97 -9.41 -6.56 2.26
N ARG A 98 -9.61 -5.44 2.96
CA ARG A 98 -10.82 -4.63 2.80
C ARG A 98 -10.74 -3.81 1.52
N ASN A 99 -10.98 -4.47 0.39
CA ASN A 99 -10.92 -3.87 -0.93
C ASN A 99 -12.11 -4.37 -1.76
N TYR A 100 -13.07 -3.50 -2.09
CA TYR A 100 -14.21 -3.90 -2.92
C TYR A 100 -14.00 -3.63 -4.42
N GLY A 101 -12.74 -3.48 -4.87
CA GLY A 101 -12.32 -3.17 -6.24
C GLY A 101 -11.95 -1.69 -6.43
N THR A 102 -11.73 -1.28 -7.68
CA THR A 102 -11.27 0.09 -8.07
C THR A 102 -12.29 1.21 -7.83
N TRP A 103 -13.41 0.91 -7.20
CA TRP A 103 -14.51 1.86 -7.08
C TRP A 103 -14.18 3.00 -6.10
N TRP A 104 -13.35 2.74 -5.08
CA TRP A 104 -12.86 3.73 -4.12
C TRP A 104 -11.96 4.76 -4.82
N ASP A 105 -11.35 4.39 -5.94
CA ASP A 105 -10.53 5.29 -6.76
C ASP A 105 -11.39 6.21 -7.64
N GLN A 106 -12.68 5.86 -7.81
CA GLN A 106 -13.63 6.55 -8.67
C GLN A 106 -14.63 7.42 -7.90
N CYS A 107 -14.56 7.50 -6.56
CA CYS A 107 -15.40 8.46 -5.83
C CYS A 107 -14.93 9.90 -5.99
N PRO A 108 -15.84 10.87 -5.87
CA PRO A 108 -15.46 12.26 -5.61
C PRO A 108 -14.58 12.43 -4.37
N SER A 109 -14.71 11.54 -3.37
CA SER A 109 -13.84 11.50 -2.18
C SER A 109 -12.46 10.86 -2.41
N ALA A 110 -12.24 10.21 -3.55
CA ALA A 110 -10.98 9.55 -3.86
C ALA A 110 -9.85 10.58 -3.85
N PRO A 111 -8.78 10.34 -3.10
CA PRO A 111 -7.69 11.29 -3.07
C PRO A 111 -6.97 11.32 -4.42
N LEU A 112 -6.54 12.51 -4.85
CA LEU A 112 -5.78 12.67 -6.09
C LEU A 112 -4.44 11.91 -6.01
N PRO A 113 -3.97 11.29 -7.11
CA PRO A 113 -2.71 10.57 -7.10
C PRO A 113 -1.52 11.52 -6.90
N PHE A 114 -0.47 11.04 -6.23
CA PHE A 114 0.80 11.76 -6.12
C PHE A 114 1.47 11.83 -7.49
N LYS A 115 2.09 12.98 -7.80
CA LYS A 115 2.98 13.08 -8.97
C LYS A 115 4.24 12.25 -8.71
N ARG A 116 4.85 11.72 -9.77
CA ARG A 116 6.14 10.98 -9.74
C ARG A 116 6.18 9.70 -8.91
N THR A 117 5.06 9.18 -8.45
CA THR A 117 5.03 7.79 -8.00
C THR A 117 5.55 6.92 -9.13
N SER A 118 6.49 6.03 -8.85
CA SER A 118 7.11 5.20 -9.88
C SER A 118 6.02 4.46 -10.66
N PRO A 119 6.05 4.44 -12.01
CA PRO A 119 5.11 3.65 -12.81
C PRO A 119 5.16 2.15 -12.49
N SER A 120 6.27 1.68 -11.93
CA SER A 120 6.46 0.29 -11.49
C SER A 120 6.04 0.01 -10.04
N PHE A 121 5.52 1.01 -9.32
CA PHE A 121 5.00 0.82 -7.97
C PHE A 121 3.50 0.52 -8.02
N PHE A 122 3.16 -0.75 -7.77
CA PHE A 122 1.79 -1.23 -7.86
C PHE A 122 1.15 -1.54 -6.51
N SER A 123 1.92 -1.60 -5.42
CA SER A 123 1.42 -2.08 -4.13
C SER A 123 0.31 -1.19 -3.56
N GLN A 124 -0.82 -1.80 -3.16
CA GLN A 124 -1.96 -1.14 -2.51
C GLN A 124 -2.10 -1.54 -1.05
N ASP A 125 -1.89 -2.83 -0.76
CA ASP A 125 -1.98 -3.43 0.56
C ASP A 125 -0.78 -4.32 0.84
N TYR A 126 -0.58 -4.69 2.10
CA TYR A 126 0.45 -5.65 2.50
C TYR A 126 0.05 -6.51 3.70
N VAL A 127 0.71 -7.65 3.83
CA VAL A 127 0.71 -8.51 5.03
C VAL A 127 2.12 -9.01 5.31
N GLU A 128 2.50 -9.04 6.60
CA GLU A 128 3.77 -9.59 7.10
C GLU A 128 3.54 -10.91 7.82
N LEU A 129 4.32 -11.92 7.45
CA LEU A 129 4.20 -13.29 7.92
C LEU A 129 5.51 -13.73 8.55
N ALA A 130 5.43 -14.18 9.81
CA ALA A 130 6.55 -14.81 10.49
C ALA A 130 6.52 -16.33 10.27
N PHE A 131 7.70 -16.93 10.18
CA PHE A 131 7.90 -18.36 10.05
C PHE A 131 8.74 -18.87 11.22
N GLU A 132 8.59 -20.14 11.60
CA GLU A 132 9.22 -20.73 12.79
C GLU A 132 10.76 -20.58 12.75
N GLU A 133 11.39 -20.97 11.65
CA GLU A 133 12.85 -21.03 11.54
C GLU A 133 13.39 -20.13 10.42
N PRO A 134 14.50 -19.39 10.64
CA PRO A 134 15.20 -18.69 9.57
C PRO A 134 15.79 -19.65 8.53
N VAL A 135 15.53 -19.39 7.25
CA VAL A 135 16.02 -20.19 6.12
C VAL A 135 16.54 -19.31 4.99
N TYR A 136 17.42 -19.83 4.15
CA TYR A 136 17.67 -19.25 2.83
C TYR A 136 16.53 -19.70 1.90
N PRO A 137 15.63 -18.78 1.47
CA PRO A 137 14.47 -19.15 0.67
C PRO A 137 14.87 -19.78 -0.65
N THR A 138 14.24 -20.90 -0.99
CA THR A 138 14.39 -21.60 -2.27
C THR A 138 13.10 -21.59 -3.08
N ALA A 139 11.95 -21.51 -2.40
CA ALA A 139 10.65 -21.27 -3.01
C ALA A 139 9.70 -20.66 -1.99
N ILE A 140 8.68 -19.95 -2.50
CA ILE A 140 7.51 -19.51 -1.73
C ILE A 140 6.29 -19.95 -2.51
N HIS A 141 5.35 -20.59 -1.83
CA HIS A 141 4.07 -20.96 -2.42
C HIS A 141 2.96 -20.19 -1.71
N ILE A 142 2.07 -19.58 -2.49
CA ILE A 142 0.92 -18.82 -1.98
C ILE A 142 -0.35 -19.51 -2.49
N LEU A 143 -1.23 -19.87 -1.57
CA LEU A 143 -2.45 -20.61 -1.86
C LEU A 143 -3.60 -19.61 -1.97
N GLU A 144 -3.98 -19.27 -3.20
CA GLU A 144 -5.08 -18.34 -3.50
C GLU A 144 -6.36 -19.11 -3.82
N THR A 145 -7.45 -18.80 -3.12
CA THR A 145 -8.71 -19.57 -3.21
C THR A 145 -9.83 -18.80 -3.90
N TYR A 146 -9.73 -17.47 -4.00
CA TYR A 146 -10.73 -16.61 -4.64
C TYR A 146 -10.07 -15.43 -5.36
N HIS A 147 -10.46 -15.19 -6.62
CA HIS A 147 -9.86 -14.19 -7.52
C HIS A 147 -8.31 -14.11 -7.41
N PRO A 148 -7.59 -15.17 -7.82
CA PRO A 148 -6.13 -15.19 -7.76
C PRO A 148 -5.50 -14.12 -8.68
N GLY A 149 -4.30 -13.65 -8.31
CA GLY A 149 -3.54 -12.66 -9.10
C GLY A 149 -3.22 -11.35 -8.37
N SER A 150 -3.62 -11.22 -7.10
CA SER A 150 -3.44 -9.97 -6.34
C SER A 150 -1.99 -9.70 -5.91
N VAL A 151 -1.17 -10.74 -5.72
CA VAL A 151 0.20 -10.58 -5.22
C VAL A 151 1.09 -9.95 -6.30
N VAL A 152 1.67 -8.79 -5.99
CA VAL A 152 2.53 -8.02 -6.92
C VAL A 152 3.97 -7.89 -6.44
N LYS A 153 4.23 -8.14 -5.15
CA LYS A 153 5.58 -8.07 -4.59
C LYS A 153 5.75 -9.02 -3.41
N ILE A 154 6.94 -9.62 -3.31
CA ILE A 154 7.36 -10.44 -2.17
C ILE A 154 8.71 -9.91 -1.69
N LEU A 155 8.80 -9.60 -0.40
CA LEU A 155 10.02 -9.15 0.25
C LEU A 155 10.42 -10.09 1.38
N ALA A 156 11.72 -10.31 1.54
CA ALA A 156 12.33 -11.00 2.67
C ALA A 156 13.00 -9.98 3.60
N CYS A 157 12.86 -10.18 4.91
CA CYS A 157 13.51 -9.35 5.92
C CYS A 157 14.64 -10.10 6.62
N SER A 158 15.76 -9.42 6.88
CA SER A 158 16.88 -9.99 7.65
C SER A 158 16.59 -10.09 9.15
N ALA A 159 15.58 -9.39 9.66
CA ALA A 159 15.21 -9.42 11.07
C ALA A 159 14.46 -10.71 11.43
N ASN A 160 14.85 -11.31 12.54
CA ASN A 160 14.10 -12.42 13.13
C ASN A 160 13.08 -11.87 14.16
N PRO A 161 11.76 -12.00 13.92
CA PRO A 161 10.73 -11.47 14.82
C PRO A 161 10.73 -12.14 16.20
N TYR A 162 11.31 -13.34 16.33
CA TYR A 162 11.40 -14.08 17.59
C TYR A 162 12.71 -13.82 18.35
N SER A 163 13.63 -13.06 17.77
CA SER A 163 14.88 -12.69 18.43
C SER A 163 14.68 -11.50 19.36
N GLN A 164 15.20 -11.60 20.58
CA GLN A 164 15.28 -10.45 21.50
C GLN A 164 16.41 -9.49 21.12
N SER A 165 17.39 -9.92 20.31
CA SER A 165 18.41 -9.05 19.76
C SER A 165 17.96 -8.52 18.39
N THR A 166 17.75 -7.20 18.32
CA THR A 166 17.54 -6.51 17.06
C THR A 166 18.87 -6.44 16.31
N PRO A 167 18.95 -6.87 15.05
CA PRO A 167 20.17 -6.72 14.28
C PRO A 167 20.54 -5.24 14.13
N ALA A 168 21.84 -4.95 14.03
CA ALA A 168 22.35 -3.58 13.88
C ALA A 168 21.80 -2.87 12.64
N GLU A 169 21.51 -3.64 11.58
CA GLU A 169 20.86 -3.16 10.37
C GLU A 169 19.78 -4.17 9.95
N ILE A 170 18.56 -3.68 9.76
CA ILE A 170 17.47 -4.44 9.19
C ILE A 170 17.48 -4.21 7.68
N ARG A 171 17.36 -5.28 6.91
CA ARG A 171 17.39 -5.21 5.45
C ARG A 171 16.15 -5.90 4.90
N TRP A 172 15.41 -5.16 4.10
CA TRP A 172 14.34 -5.69 3.27
C TRP A 172 14.88 -5.88 1.85
N GLU A 173 14.71 -7.07 1.29
CA GLU A 173 15.08 -7.38 -0.08
C GLU A 173 13.86 -7.86 -0.86
N THR A 174 13.59 -7.24 -2.01
CA THR A 174 12.56 -7.71 -2.93
C THR A 174 13.08 -8.97 -3.62
N ILE A 175 12.42 -10.10 -3.35
CA ILE A 175 12.78 -11.40 -3.94
C ILE A 175 11.90 -11.75 -5.13
N TRP A 176 10.75 -11.10 -5.29
CA TRP A 176 9.91 -11.21 -6.47
C TRP A 176 9.02 -9.97 -6.63
N SER A 177 8.76 -9.56 -7.87
CA SER A 177 7.80 -8.52 -8.21
C SER A 177 7.27 -8.68 -9.62
N ALA A 178 6.01 -8.33 -9.85
CA ALA A 178 5.40 -8.28 -11.18
C ALA A 178 4.31 -7.19 -11.25
N GLU A 179 3.88 -6.86 -12.46
CA GLU A 179 2.71 -6.01 -12.68
C GLU A 179 1.43 -6.72 -12.19
N PRO A 180 0.37 -5.98 -11.78
CA PRO A 180 -0.91 -6.56 -11.44
C PRO A 180 -1.45 -7.39 -12.60
N THR A 181 -1.86 -8.63 -12.32
CA THR A 181 -2.42 -9.52 -13.33
C THR A 181 -3.75 -10.08 -12.86
N ARG A 182 -4.67 -10.28 -13.80
CA ARG A 182 -5.91 -11.03 -13.55
C ARG A 182 -5.72 -12.46 -14.02
N VAL A 183 -5.92 -13.41 -13.12
CA VAL A 183 -6.01 -14.82 -13.51
C VAL A 183 -7.45 -15.13 -13.85
N ASN A 184 -7.75 -15.34 -15.13
CA ASN A 184 -9.08 -15.71 -15.61
C ASN A 184 -9.37 -17.20 -15.37
N SER A 185 -9.27 -17.65 -14.11
CA SER A 185 -9.62 -19.01 -13.71
C SER A 185 -10.52 -18.97 -12.49
N PRO A 186 -11.66 -19.69 -12.49
CA PRO A 186 -12.49 -19.83 -11.31
C PRO A 186 -11.88 -20.78 -10.26
N GLN A 187 -10.75 -21.42 -10.56
CA GLN A 187 -10.09 -22.40 -9.70
C GLN A 187 -9.07 -21.74 -8.77
N ALA A 188 -8.84 -22.40 -7.63
CA ALA A 188 -7.79 -22.03 -6.70
C ALA A 188 -6.42 -22.16 -7.38
N ARG A 189 -5.51 -21.26 -7.03
CA ARG A 189 -4.16 -21.19 -7.59
C ARG A 189 -3.13 -21.46 -6.51
N LEU A 190 -2.27 -22.44 -6.75
CA LEU A 190 -1.00 -22.55 -6.04
C LEU A 190 0.03 -21.70 -6.77
N PHE A 191 0.21 -20.46 -6.32
CA PHE A 191 1.11 -19.51 -6.95
C PHE A 191 2.55 -19.77 -6.51
N LYS A 192 3.42 -20.10 -7.49
CA LYS A 192 4.83 -20.47 -7.30
C LYS A 192 5.76 -19.54 -8.09
N PRO A 193 5.95 -18.28 -7.64
CA PRO A 193 6.85 -17.36 -8.31
C PRO A 193 8.30 -17.84 -8.27
N CYS A 194 9.07 -17.57 -9.32
CA CYS A 194 10.53 -17.73 -9.30
C CYS A 194 11.14 -16.60 -8.48
N ILE A 195 11.62 -16.93 -7.28
CA ILE A 195 12.22 -15.95 -6.36
C ILE A 195 13.72 -15.77 -6.63
N LYS A 196 14.21 -14.55 -6.41
CA LYS A 196 15.63 -14.21 -6.40
C LYS A 196 16.29 -14.81 -5.16
N GLU A 197 17.48 -15.39 -5.35
CA GLU A 197 18.31 -15.84 -4.23
C GLU A 197 18.82 -14.65 -3.39
N ILE A 198 18.79 -14.80 -2.07
CA ILE A 198 19.29 -13.83 -1.11
C ILE A 198 20.45 -14.41 -0.31
N ASN A 199 21.30 -13.54 0.23
CA ASN A 199 22.53 -13.91 0.93
C ASN A 199 22.41 -13.94 2.46
N PHE A 200 21.19 -13.83 3.00
CA PHE A 200 20.89 -13.92 4.42
C PHE A 200 19.70 -14.87 4.67
N PRO A 201 19.65 -15.56 5.83
CA PRO A 201 18.49 -16.35 6.20
C PRO A 201 17.35 -15.42 6.64
N THR A 202 16.11 -15.80 6.36
CA THR A 202 14.90 -15.07 6.73
C THR A 202 13.85 -16.01 7.27
N ASN A 203 13.07 -15.52 8.24
CA ASN A 203 11.80 -16.09 8.66
C ASN A 203 10.70 -15.04 8.69
N LEU A 204 10.86 -13.99 7.88
CA LEU A 204 9.92 -12.89 7.81
C LEU A 204 9.73 -12.48 6.36
N ILE A 205 8.53 -12.75 5.85
CA ILE A 205 8.14 -12.44 4.48
C ILE A 205 7.03 -11.39 4.52
N ARG A 206 7.13 -10.41 3.64
CA ARG A 206 6.06 -9.45 3.36
C ARG A 206 5.50 -9.72 1.97
N LEU A 207 4.19 -9.88 1.88
CA LEU A 207 3.46 -9.92 0.62
C LEU A 207 2.81 -8.56 0.42
N GLU A 208 2.99 -7.96 -0.75
CA GLU A 208 2.25 -6.77 -1.15
C GLU A 208 1.28 -7.13 -2.28
N THR A 209 0.07 -6.60 -2.19
CA THR A 209 -1.05 -6.94 -3.07
C THR A 209 -1.62 -5.72 -3.77
N ASN A 210 -2.23 -5.96 -4.92
CA ASN A 210 -2.99 -5.00 -5.70
C ASN A 210 -4.18 -5.74 -6.33
N SER A 211 -5.40 -5.30 -6.03
CA SER A 211 -6.62 -5.92 -6.54
C SER A 211 -7.28 -5.14 -7.66
N SER A 212 -6.62 -4.11 -8.22
CA SER A 212 -7.19 -3.23 -9.24
C SER A 212 -7.55 -3.94 -10.55
N CYS A 213 -6.88 -5.05 -10.87
CA CYS A 213 -7.20 -5.87 -12.04
C CYS A 213 -8.21 -7.00 -11.74
N LEU A 214 -8.62 -7.19 -10.48
CA LEU A 214 -9.52 -8.25 -10.08
C LEU A 214 -10.98 -7.78 -10.15
N ASP A 215 -11.88 -8.72 -10.38
CA ASP A 215 -13.32 -8.42 -10.44
C ASP A 215 -13.88 -8.00 -9.06
N TYR A 216 -13.24 -8.46 -7.98
CA TYR A 216 -13.63 -8.19 -6.60
C TYR A 216 -12.43 -8.30 -5.63
N TYR A 217 -12.66 -8.65 -4.36
CA TYR A 217 -11.57 -9.00 -3.45
C TYR A 217 -10.98 -10.37 -3.76
N THR A 218 -9.75 -10.53 -3.30
CA THR A 218 -8.95 -11.75 -3.36
C THR A 218 -8.99 -12.47 -2.01
N GLU A 219 -8.87 -13.80 -2.03
CA GLU A 219 -8.71 -14.62 -0.82
C GLU A 219 -7.41 -15.41 -0.86
N LEU A 220 -6.66 -15.33 0.24
CA LEU A 220 -5.45 -16.09 0.49
C LEU A 220 -5.69 -17.06 1.64
N ASP A 221 -5.40 -18.34 1.45
CA ASP A 221 -5.62 -19.39 2.47
C ASP A 221 -4.36 -19.65 3.31
N ALA A 222 -3.21 -19.83 2.66
CA ALA A 222 -1.95 -20.05 3.37
C ALA A 222 -0.73 -19.63 2.53
N VAL A 223 0.41 -19.50 3.21
CA VAL A 223 1.71 -19.24 2.59
C VAL A 223 2.72 -20.23 3.13
N GLU A 224 3.41 -20.91 2.22
CA GLU A 224 4.40 -21.94 2.51
C GLU A 224 5.78 -21.44 2.07
N LEU A 225 6.74 -21.42 3.00
CA LEU A 225 8.13 -21.05 2.78
C LEU A 225 8.99 -22.31 2.71
N HIS A 226 9.74 -22.45 1.62
CA HIS A 226 10.71 -23.51 1.41
C HIS A 226 12.10 -22.90 1.49
N GLY A 227 13.03 -23.56 2.18
CA GLY A 227 14.41 -23.10 2.23
C GLY A 227 15.38 -24.12 2.75
N VAL A 228 16.64 -23.72 2.82
CA VAL A 228 17.73 -24.50 3.42
C VAL A 228 18.31 -23.75 4.61
N LYS A 229 18.76 -24.48 5.64
CA LYS A 229 19.33 -23.86 6.86
C LYS A 229 20.74 -23.30 6.63
N GLU A 230 21.50 -23.91 5.75
CA GLU A 230 22.85 -23.50 5.41
C GLU A 230 22.86 -22.65 4.14
N LYS A 231 23.77 -21.69 4.06
CA LYS A 231 23.94 -20.87 2.86
C LYS A 231 24.22 -21.78 1.67
N PRO A 232 23.50 -21.66 0.54
CA PRO A 232 23.86 -22.36 -0.68
C PRO A 232 25.31 -21.99 -1.03
N MET A 233 26.23 -22.95 -0.93
CA MET A 233 27.58 -22.79 -1.45
C MET A 233 27.43 -22.76 -2.97
N LEU A 234 27.60 -21.58 -3.58
CA LEU A 234 27.73 -21.47 -5.03
C LEU A 234 28.83 -22.45 -5.45
N SER A 235 28.46 -23.50 -6.19
CA SER A 235 29.45 -24.27 -6.93
C SER A 235 30.02 -23.31 -7.97
N LEU A 236 31.17 -22.71 -7.69
CA LEU A 236 32.08 -22.28 -8.73
C LEU A 236 32.31 -23.53 -9.59
N LYS A 237 31.68 -23.57 -10.78
CA LYS A 237 32.03 -24.55 -11.80
C LYS A 237 33.49 -24.27 -12.17
N THR A 238 34.40 -24.95 -11.48
CA THR A 238 35.76 -25.14 -11.96
C THR A 238 35.64 -26.12 -13.12
N SER A 239 35.49 -25.58 -14.32
CA SER A 239 35.85 -26.32 -15.52
C SER A 239 37.33 -26.66 -15.39
N THR A 240 37.65 -27.94 -15.23
CA THR A 240 38.97 -28.48 -15.52
C THR A 240 39.29 -28.17 -16.98
N ILE A 241 40.08 -27.12 -17.20
CA ILE A 241 40.72 -26.85 -18.48
C ILE A 241 42.07 -27.57 -18.45
N ASP A 242 42.26 -28.40 -19.46
CA ASP A 242 43.49 -29.12 -19.79
C ASP A 242 44.60 -28.09 -20.10
N MET A 243 45.69 -28.10 -19.34
CA MET A 243 46.81 -27.18 -19.54
C MET A 243 47.66 -27.67 -20.71
N ASN A 244 47.40 -27.15 -21.92
CA ASN A 244 48.43 -27.02 -22.96
C ASN A 244 48.17 -25.93 -24.00
N ASP A 245 47.13 -25.14 -23.86
CA ASP A 245 46.99 -23.87 -24.57
C ASP A 245 46.41 -22.89 -23.56
N LEU A 246 47.12 -21.79 -23.29
CA LEU A 246 46.59 -20.47 -22.94
C LEU A 246 47.73 -19.55 -22.48
N ASP A 247 47.96 -18.54 -23.30
CA ASP A 247 48.59 -17.27 -22.95
C ASP A 247 47.78 -16.58 -21.84
N GLU A 248 48.50 -15.89 -20.94
CA GLU A 248 47.99 -15.27 -19.71
C GLU A 248 47.13 -14.02 -19.99
N ASP A 249 45.82 -14.11 -19.74
CA ASP A 249 44.92 -12.96 -19.56
C ASP A 249 44.42 -12.93 -18.09
N GLU A 250 44.85 -11.90 -17.35
CA GLU A 250 44.41 -11.60 -15.98
C GLU A 250 42.99 -11.01 -15.94
N TYR A 251 42.06 -11.70 -15.28
CA TYR A 251 40.73 -11.21 -14.91
C TYR A 251 40.59 -11.12 -13.39
N ASP A 252 40.73 -9.91 -12.85
CA ASP A 252 40.39 -9.59 -11.46
C ASP A 252 38.92 -9.15 -11.30
N GLU A 253 38.41 -9.53 -10.13
CA GLU A 253 37.10 -9.36 -9.50
C GLU A 253 36.35 -8.03 -9.75
N LYS A 254 35.03 -8.13 -10.00
CA LYS A 254 34.04 -7.07 -9.73
C LYS A 254 32.62 -7.62 -9.71
N ASP A 255 32.00 -7.63 -8.52
CA ASP A 255 30.76 -6.89 -8.25
C ASP A 255 30.26 -7.22 -6.84
N SER A 256 30.76 -6.43 -5.88
CA SER A 256 30.18 -6.29 -4.56
C SER A 256 29.54 -4.91 -4.42
N CYS A 257 28.37 -4.94 -3.79
CA CYS A 257 27.69 -3.86 -3.11
C CYS A 257 28.67 -2.87 -2.44
N GLY A 258 28.44 -1.57 -2.62
CA GLY A 258 29.18 -0.52 -1.94
C GLY A 258 28.38 0.77 -1.87
N LEU A 259 27.43 0.85 -0.94
CA LEU A 259 26.90 2.15 -0.46
C LEU A 259 27.71 2.68 0.75
N ASP A 260 28.79 1.99 1.14
CA ASP A 260 29.68 2.39 2.24
C ASP A 260 31.15 2.31 1.80
N CYS A 261 31.63 3.32 1.08
CA CYS A 261 33.03 3.82 1.03
C CYS A 261 33.29 4.63 -0.24
N LEU A 262 32.72 5.82 -0.41
CA LEU A 262 33.17 6.75 -1.47
C LEU A 262 33.12 8.24 -1.07
N THR A 263 33.44 8.56 0.19
CA THR A 263 33.77 9.95 0.57
C THR A 263 34.97 9.99 1.51
N SER A 264 36.15 9.61 1.02
CA SER A 264 37.42 10.05 1.61
C SER A 264 38.51 10.38 0.59
N GLN A 265 38.23 10.32 -0.71
CA GLN A 265 39.19 10.72 -1.74
C GLN A 265 38.51 11.48 -2.86
N PHE A 266 38.20 12.76 -2.67
CA PHE A 266 38.28 13.74 -3.76
C PHE A 266 38.52 15.13 -3.17
N SER A 267 39.80 15.41 -2.96
CA SER A 267 40.31 16.77 -2.91
C SER A 267 40.00 17.49 -4.24
N SER A 268 39.72 18.78 -4.11
CA SER A 268 39.13 19.73 -5.04
C SER A 268 39.88 20.02 -6.36
N SER A 269 40.49 19.04 -7.03
CA SER A 269 41.46 19.32 -8.11
C SER A 269 41.31 18.60 -9.45
N SER A 270 40.26 17.79 -9.69
CA SER A 270 40.16 17.01 -10.95
C SER A 270 38.86 17.16 -11.76
N LEU A 271 38.09 18.24 -11.59
CA LEU A 271 37.06 18.67 -12.55
C LEU A 271 37.68 19.59 -13.61
N ARG A 272 38.48 19.04 -14.54
CA ARG A 272 38.90 19.76 -15.75
C ARG A 272 38.03 19.32 -16.94
N GLU A 273 37.21 20.27 -17.39
CA GLU A 273 36.72 20.47 -18.77
C GLU A 273 36.17 19.24 -19.51
N ARG A 274 34.96 18.82 -19.11
CA ARG A 274 33.94 18.41 -20.08
C ARG A 274 32.64 19.13 -19.74
N THR A 275 32.44 20.30 -20.33
CA THR A 275 31.23 21.13 -20.22
C THR A 275 30.17 20.66 -21.21
N ASP A 276 29.98 19.35 -21.36
CA ASP A 276 28.91 18.82 -22.20
C ASP A 276 27.73 18.46 -21.31
N ASN A 277 26.85 19.44 -21.13
CA ASN A 277 25.53 19.31 -20.50
C ASN A 277 24.48 18.78 -21.50
N GLY A 278 24.90 18.19 -22.63
CA GLY A 278 24.00 17.56 -23.61
C GLY A 278 23.02 18.55 -24.24
N TYR A 279 23.40 19.83 -24.36
CA TYR A 279 22.54 20.93 -24.85
C TYR A 279 21.33 21.27 -23.98
N PHE A 280 21.25 20.77 -22.74
CA PHE A 280 20.17 21.15 -21.83
C PHE A 280 20.17 22.65 -21.49
N ASP A 281 21.31 23.33 -21.59
CA ASP A 281 21.41 24.80 -21.47
C ASP A 281 20.68 25.57 -22.58
N LYS A 282 20.40 24.92 -23.73
CA LYS A 282 19.64 25.52 -24.82
C LYS A 282 18.12 25.43 -24.61
N LEU A 283 17.66 24.59 -23.67
CA LEU A 283 16.24 24.46 -23.37
C LEU A 283 15.80 25.56 -22.39
N PRO A 284 14.61 26.14 -22.56
CA PRO A 284 14.00 26.99 -21.54
C PRO A 284 13.87 26.25 -20.21
N TYR A 285 13.95 27.00 -19.11
CA TYR A 285 13.86 26.49 -17.75
C TYR A 285 12.65 25.57 -17.57
N GLU A 286 11.50 26.03 -18.04
CA GLU A 286 10.19 25.38 -17.92
C GLU A 286 10.16 24.05 -18.66
N LEU A 287 10.84 23.93 -19.81
CA LEU A 287 10.92 22.67 -20.55
C LEU A 287 11.79 21.67 -19.81
N ILE A 288 12.89 22.10 -19.19
CA ILE A 288 13.73 21.21 -18.37
C ILE A 288 12.92 20.72 -17.17
N GLN A 289 12.23 21.62 -16.45
CA GLN A 289 11.38 21.25 -15.32
C GLN A 289 10.24 20.29 -15.74
N LEU A 290 9.68 20.46 -16.93
CA LEU A 290 8.66 19.56 -17.49
C LEU A 290 9.25 18.17 -17.80
N ILE A 291 10.42 18.09 -18.45
CA ILE A 291 11.11 16.83 -18.72
C ILE A 291 11.39 16.10 -17.40
N LEU A 292 11.97 16.82 -16.44
CA LEU A 292 12.27 16.28 -15.13
C LEU A 292 11.01 15.82 -14.39
N SER A 293 9.85 16.45 -14.60
CA SER A 293 8.57 16.09 -13.97
C SER A 293 8.10 14.66 -14.22
N HIS A 294 8.60 14.02 -15.27
CA HIS A 294 8.28 12.62 -15.61
C HIS A 294 9.21 11.60 -14.93
N LEU A 295 10.28 12.04 -14.27
CA LEU A 295 11.22 11.15 -13.59
C LEU A 295 10.73 10.78 -12.18
N ALA A 296 10.91 9.50 -11.83
CA ALA A 296 10.78 9.04 -10.46
C ALA A 296 11.90 9.62 -9.58
N LEU A 297 11.69 9.61 -8.26
CA LEU A 297 12.63 10.21 -7.32
C LEU A 297 14.08 9.65 -7.42
N PRO A 298 14.32 8.32 -7.53
CA PRO A 298 15.67 7.80 -7.69
C PRO A 298 16.34 8.27 -8.99
N ASP A 299 15.60 8.31 -10.09
CA ASP A 299 16.11 8.76 -11.38
C ASP A 299 16.50 10.24 -11.34
N LEU A 300 15.71 11.07 -10.66
CA LEU A 300 16.02 12.47 -10.42
C LEU A 300 17.31 12.62 -9.58
N CYS A 301 17.48 11.79 -8.55
CA CYS A 301 18.69 11.77 -7.74
C CYS A 301 19.93 11.27 -8.50
N HIS A 302 19.79 10.31 -9.41
CA HIS A 302 20.88 9.88 -10.30
C HIS A 302 21.23 10.97 -11.31
N LEU A 303 20.23 11.60 -11.93
CA LEU A 303 20.43 12.66 -12.91
C LEU A 303 21.13 13.88 -12.29
N ALA A 304 20.81 14.22 -11.05
CA ALA A 304 21.46 15.29 -10.29
C ALA A 304 22.99 15.10 -10.17
N GLN A 305 23.49 13.87 -10.27
CA GLN A 305 24.94 13.56 -10.14
C GLN A 305 25.71 13.75 -11.45
N THR A 306 25.04 14.02 -12.57
CA THR A 306 25.67 14.04 -13.90
C THR A 306 26.41 15.34 -14.20
N CYS A 307 25.80 16.50 -13.93
CA CYS A 307 26.42 17.81 -14.16
C CYS A 307 25.81 18.89 -13.26
N LYS A 308 26.50 20.03 -13.11
CA LYS A 308 26.07 21.14 -12.24
C LYS A 308 24.72 21.75 -12.65
N LEU A 309 24.45 21.86 -13.95
CA LEU A 309 23.18 22.40 -14.47
C LEU A 309 22.00 21.51 -14.04
N LEU A 310 22.11 20.20 -14.32
CA LEU A 310 21.06 19.25 -13.98
C LEU A 310 20.92 19.06 -12.46
N TYR A 311 22.02 19.14 -11.70
CA TYR A 311 21.97 19.19 -10.24
C TYR A 311 21.06 20.31 -9.73
N GLN A 312 21.21 21.53 -10.26
CA GLN A 312 20.39 22.67 -9.87
C GLN A 312 18.91 22.45 -10.19
N HIS A 313 18.59 21.98 -11.40
CA HIS A 313 17.20 21.72 -11.78
C HIS A 313 16.57 20.54 -11.03
N CYS A 314 17.33 19.48 -10.76
CA CYS A 314 16.84 18.32 -10.01
C CYS A 314 16.63 18.64 -8.54
N CYS A 315 17.36 19.61 -7.99
CA CYS A 315 17.21 20.08 -6.60
C CYS A 315 16.15 21.20 -6.44
N ASP A 316 15.52 21.67 -7.52
CA ASP A 316 14.47 22.71 -7.44
C ASP A 316 13.27 22.20 -6.61
N PRO A 317 12.89 22.90 -5.51
CA PRO A 317 11.73 22.55 -4.70
C PRO A 317 10.40 22.41 -5.46
N LEU A 318 10.23 23.09 -6.60
CA LEU A 318 9.05 22.93 -7.47
C LEU A 318 8.89 21.51 -8.01
N GLN A 319 9.99 20.75 -8.09
CA GLN A 319 9.95 19.34 -8.48
C GLN A 319 9.32 18.45 -7.40
N TYR A 320 9.22 18.93 -6.16
CA TYR A 320 8.86 18.17 -4.96
C TYR A 320 7.50 18.56 -4.36
N LEU A 321 6.71 19.41 -5.01
CA LEU A 321 5.39 19.85 -4.49
C LEU A 321 4.53 18.67 -4.01
N HIS A 322 4.48 17.58 -4.79
CA HIS A 322 3.80 16.34 -4.39
C HIS A 322 4.86 15.23 -4.29
N LEU A 323 5.23 14.87 -3.07
CA LEU A 323 6.30 13.91 -2.79
C LEU A 323 5.72 12.65 -2.14
N SER A 324 5.74 11.55 -2.89
CA SER A 324 5.46 10.21 -2.35
C SER A 324 6.77 9.47 -2.08
N LEU A 325 6.99 9.14 -0.80
CA LEU A 325 8.12 8.35 -0.32
C LEU A 325 7.72 6.89 -0.02
N GLN A 326 6.43 6.59 0.06
CA GLN A 326 5.89 5.23 0.26
C GLN A 326 6.53 4.16 -0.65
N PRO A 327 6.79 4.35 -1.96
CA PRO A 327 7.42 3.31 -2.79
C PRO A 327 8.79 2.85 -2.31
N TYR A 328 9.46 3.69 -1.52
CA TYR A 328 10.82 3.49 -1.01
C TYR A 328 10.83 3.18 0.49
N TRP A 329 9.67 2.87 1.10
CA TRP A 329 9.50 2.67 2.54
C TRP A 329 10.57 1.77 3.18
N ALA A 330 10.98 0.72 2.46
CA ALA A 330 11.95 -0.27 2.89
C ALA A 330 13.40 0.25 2.99
N ASN A 331 13.71 1.37 2.32
CA ASN A 331 15.04 1.95 2.21
C ASN A 331 15.13 3.35 2.81
N LEU A 332 14.03 3.88 3.35
CA LEU A 332 13.99 5.22 3.94
C LEU A 332 14.48 5.19 5.37
N ASN A 333 15.47 6.02 5.67
CA ASN A 333 15.97 6.27 7.00
C ASN A 333 16.22 7.76 7.25
N ASP A 334 16.59 8.13 8.48
CA ASP A 334 16.89 9.52 8.84
C ASP A 334 17.93 10.18 7.94
N THR A 335 18.96 9.44 7.50
CA THR A 335 19.98 9.94 6.58
C THR A 335 19.39 10.27 5.21
N ALA A 336 18.54 9.39 4.67
CA ALA A 336 17.84 9.63 3.41
C ALA A 336 16.92 10.86 3.50
N LEU A 337 16.23 11.06 4.63
CA LEU A 337 15.42 12.25 4.86
C LEU A 337 16.28 13.52 4.90
N GLU A 338 17.42 13.48 5.59
CA GLU A 338 18.36 14.61 5.70
C GLU A 338 18.84 15.11 4.32
N TYR A 339 19.16 14.19 3.41
CA TYR A 339 19.56 14.53 2.04
C TYR A 339 18.43 15.17 1.21
N LEU A 340 17.17 14.88 1.54
CA LEU A 340 16.01 15.44 0.85
C LEU A 340 15.61 16.81 1.40
N LEU A 341 15.92 17.13 2.67
CA LEU A 341 15.47 18.35 3.34
C LEU A 341 15.61 19.63 2.50
N PRO A 342 16.77 19.93 1.86
CA PRO A 342 16.94 21.18 1.13
C PRO A 342 15.97 21.35 -0.06
N ARG A 343 15.39 20.25 -0.54
CA ARG A 343 14.49 20.20 -1.70
C ARG A 343 13.02 20.22 -1.29
N CYS A 344 12.72 20.02 0.00
CA CYS A 344 11.36 19.81 0.49
C CYS A 344 10.65 21.11 0.93
N THR A 345 11.23 22.29 0.71
CA THR A 345 10.74 23.56 1.26
C THR A 345 9.37 24.00 0.76
N LEU A 346 8.93 23.49 -0.40
CA LEU A 346 7.61 23.79 -1.01
C LEU A 346 6.68 22.57 -1.07
N VAL A 347 6.98 21.49 -0.36
CA VAL A 347 6.14 20.28 -0.40
C VAL A 347 4.76 20.60 0.14
N GLN A 348 3.73 20.36 -0.67
CA GLN A 348 2.33 20.52 -0.31
C GLN A 348 1.69 19.18 0.04
N TRP A 349 2.05 18.11 -0.69
CA TRP A 349 1.55 16.76 -0.40
C TRP A 349 2.73 15.85 -0.07
N LEU A 350 2.68 15.21 1.09
CA LEU A 350 3.70 14.28 1.55
C LEU A 350 3.08 12.93 1.88
N ASN A 351 3.62 11.85 1.31
CA ASN A 351 3.24 10.48 1.65
C ASN A 351 4.42 9.70 2.21
N LEU A 352 4.29 9.32 3.48
CA LEU A 352 5.22 8.51 4.28
C LEU A 352 4.54 7.23 4.79
N SER A 353 3.48 6.77 4.11
CA SER A 353 2.82 5.50 4.44
C SER A 353 3.79 4.33 4.43
N TRP A 354 3.59 3.40 5.37
CA TRP A 354 4.36 2.17 5.59
C TRP A 354 5.80 2.38 6.07
N THR A 355 6.20 3.62 6.30
CA THR A 355 7.55 3.94 6.75
C THR A 355 7.72 3.67 8.25
N GLY A 356 8.98 3.51 8.67
CA GLY A 356 9.33 3.27 10.07
C GLY A 356 9.01 1.87 10.59
N ASN A 357 8.55 0.96 9.73
CA ASN A 357 8.38 -0.44 10.10
C ASN A 357 9.75 -1.06 10.43
N ARG A 358 9.93 -1.37 11.72
CA ARG A 358 11.21 -1.82 12.32
C ARG A 358 12.31 -0.74 12.34
N GLY A 359 11.94 0.53 12.45
CA GLY A 359 12.78 1.55 13.10
C GLY A 359 13.72 2.38 12.22
N PHE A 360 13.47 2.48 10.90
CA PHE A 360 14.38 3.24 10.02
C PHE A 360 14.23 4.76 10.12
N ILE A 361 13.02 5.25 10.39
CA ILE A 361 12.75 6.69 10.58
C ILE A 361 12.53 6.94 12.06
N SER A 362 13.30 7.87 12.61
CA SER A 362 13.11 8.31 13.99
C SER A 362 12.12 9.48 14.06
N THR A 363 11.55 9.68 15.24
CA THR A 363 10.73 10.84 15.55
C THR A 363 11.48 12.14 15.32
N SER A 364 12.80 12.14 15.54
CA SER A 364 13.66 13.31 15.31
C SER A 364 13.83 13.62 13.82
N GLY A 365 14.05 12.61 12.98
CA GLY A 365 14.14 12.75 11.53
C GLY A 365 12.83 13.27 10.94
N PHE A 366 11.71 12.69 11.37
CA PHE A 366 10.36 13.16 11.00
C PHE A 366 10.12 14.61 11.41
N SER A 367 10.51 14.98 12.65
CA SER A 367 10.33 16.34 13.15
C SER A 367 11.17 17.36 12.39
N ARG A 368 12.40 17.01 12.00
CA ARG A 368 13.25 17.87 11.15
C ARG A 368 12.60 18.10 9.78
N LEU A 369 12.04 17.06 9.17
CA LEU A 369 11.33 17.19 7.89
C LEU A 369 10.14 18.14 8.00
N LEU A 370 9.27 17.96 9.00
CA LEU A 370 8.10 18.82 9.17
C LEU A 370 8.45 20.27 9.53
N LYS A 371 9.59 20.52 10.20
CA LYS A 371 10.08 21.89 10.41
C LYS A 371 10.46 22.59 9.10
N VAL A 372 10.82 21.84 8.06
CA VAL A 372 11.19 22.40 6.75
C VAL A 372 9.98 22.61 5.85
N CYS A 373 9.07 21.63 5.79
CA CYS A 373 7.95 21.66 4.83
C CYS A 373 6.58 21.93 5.45
N GLY A 374 6.45 21.88 6.77
CA GLY A 374 5.17 21.86 7.47
C GLY A 374 4.24 23.03 7.14
N SER A 375 4.78 24.24 7.00
CA SER A 375 3.98 25.44 6.72
C SER A 375 3.24 25.39 5.38
N GLU A 376 3.79 24.66 4.41
CA GLU A 376 3.22 24.51 3.07
C GLU A 376 2.35 23.25 2.93
N LEU A 377 2.41 22.31 3.90
CA LEU A 377 1.70 21.05 3.81
C LEU A 377 0.18 21.22 3.85
N LEU A 378 -0.47 20.69 2.81
CA LEU A 378 -1.92 20.58 2.67
C LEU A 378 -2.39 19.14 2.88
N ARG A 379 -1.54 18.15 2.55
CA ARG A 379 -1.86 16.73 2.64
C ARG A 379 -0.72 15.93 3.22
N LEU A 380 -1.03 15.10 4.21
CA LEU A 380 -0.08 14.22 4.88
C LEU A 380 -0.65 12.80 5.00
N GLU A 381 -0.02 11.85 4.31
CA GLU A 381 -0.38 10.43 4.34
C GLU A 381 0.64 9.66 5.20
N LEU A 382 0.16 9.03 6.27
CA LEU A 382 0.98 8.33 7.26
C LEU A 382 0.43 6.93 7.58
N ALA A 383 -0.40 6.36 6.71
CA ALA A 383 -0.97 5.02 6.89
C ALA A 383 0.09 3.98 7.28
N CYS A 384 -0.17 3.18 8.31
CA CYS A 384 0.75 2.18 8.88
C CYS A 384 2.14 2.74 9.25
N GLY A 385 2.19 3.99 9.74
CA GLY A 385 3.42 4.62 10.23
C GLY A 385 3.79 4.15 11.63
N HIS A 386 4.52 3.04 11.75
CA HIS A 386 4.85 2.42 13.05
C HIS A 386 5.83 3.23 13.92
N PHE A 387 6.53 4.21 13.33
CA PHE A 387 7.42 5.12 14.08
C PHE A 387 6.66 6.24 14.81
N LEU A 388 5.38 6.42 14.51
CA LEU A 388 4.60 7.53 15.05
C LEU A 388 4.37 7.37 16.55
N ASN A 389 4.50 8.48 17.27
CA ASN A 389 4.15 8.59 18.68
C ASN A 389 3.46 9.94 18.93
N GLU A 390 3.18 10.24 20.20
CA GLU A 390 2.53 11.50 20.60
C GLU A 390 3.29 12.74 20.13
N ALA A 391 4.62 12.77 20.30
CA ALA A 391 5.45 13.89 19.85
C ALA A 391 5.36 14.12 18.34
N CYS A 392 5.14 13.07 17.54
CA CYS A 392 4.92 13.23 16.10
C CYS A 392 3.62 14.00 15.81
N LEU A 393 2.52 13.68 16.51
CA LEU A 393 1.23 14.38 16.32
C LEU A 393 1.25 15.80 16.87
N GLU A 394 1.99 16.02 17.95
CA GLU A 394 2.27 17.37 18.46
C GLU A 394 2.98 18.23 17.41
N VAL A 395 4.07 17.71 16.82
CA VAL A 395 4.81 18.43 15.77
C VAL A 395 3.96 18.66 14.53
N ILE A 396 3.10 17.70 14.12
CA ILE A 396 2.15 17.93 13.02
C ILE A 396 1.23 19.10 13.36
N ALA A 397 0.65 19.10 14.56
CA ALA A 397 -0.28 20.14 15.00
C ALA A 397 0.35 21.54 15.09
N GLU A 398 1.64 21.62 15.43
CA GLU A 398 2.36 22.90 15.54
C GLU A 398 2.93 23.40 14.22
N MET A 399 3.49 22.49 13.41
CA MET A 399 4.23 22.87 12.20
C MET A 399 3.37 22.89 10.94
N CYS A 400 2.19 22.25 10.93
CA CYS A 400 1.34 22.09 9.74
C CYS A 400 -0.02 22.82 9.87
N PRO A 401 -0.05 24.15 10.07
CA PRO A 401 -1.30 24.88 10.32
C PRO A 401 -2.28 24.89 9.13
N ASN A 402 -1.78 24.67 7.92
CA ASN A 402 -2.56 24.69 6.68
C ASN A 402 -3.05 23.30 6.25
N LEU A 403 -2.85 22.27 7.07
CA LEU A 403 -3.17 20.89 6.72
C LEU A 403 -4.68 20.70 6.50
N GLN A 404 -5.03 20.17 5.34
CA GLN A 404 -6.42 19.90 4.94
C GLN A 404 -6.73 18.40 4.94
N GLU A 405 -5.71 17.55 4.80
CA GLU A 405 -5.89 16.12 4.61
C GLU A 405 -4.87 15.35 5.46
N LEU A 406 -5.37 14.52 6.37
CA LEU A 406 -4.55 13.70 7.25
C LEU A 406 -5.04 12.25 7.22
N ASN A 407 -4.13 11.32 6.92
CA ASN A 407 -4.41 9.89 6.97
C ASN A 407 -3.49 9.18 7.98
N LEU A 408 -4.10 8.59 9.00
CA LEU A 408 -3.47 7.82 10.07
C LEU A 408 -4.00 6.37 10.09
N SER A 409 -4.51 5.86 8.95
CA SER A 409 -5.10 4.53 8.89
C SER A 409 -4.12 3.46 9.35
N SER A 410 -4.58 2.54 10.19
CA SER A 410 -3.81 1.43 10.75
C SER A 410 -2.56 1.87 11.52
N CYS A 411 -2.52 3.08 12.06
CA CYS A 411 -1.51 3.52 13.03
C CYS A 411 -1.89 3.07 14.45
N ASP A 412 -1.94 1.75 14.68
CA ASP A 412 -2.42 1.11 15.91
C ASP A 412 -1.45 1.23 17.11
N LYS A 413 -0.20 1.63 16.85
CA LYS A 413 0.84 1.88 17.87
C LYS A 413 0.78 3.27 18.49
N LEU A 414 0.03 4.20 17.88
CA LEU A 414 -0.14 5.53 18.45
C LEU A 414 -0.87 5.44 19.81
N PRO A 415 -0.36 6.12 20.85
CA PRO A 415 -1.03 6.15 22.14
C PRO A 415 -2.32 7.00 22.03
N PRO A 416 -3.43 6.61 22.69
CA PRO A 416 -4.70 7.32 22.58
C PRO A 416 -4.68 8.84 22.86
N PRO A 417 -3.90 9.35 23.85
CA PRO A 417 -3.82 10.81 24.09
C PRO A 417 -3.31 11.62 22.90
N ALA A 418 -2.49 11.03 22.03
CA ALA A 418 -1.87 11.70 20.89
C ALA A 418 -2.92 12.27 19.91
N PHE A 419 -4.07 11.61 19.75
CA PHE A 419 -5.11 12.04 18.82
C PHE A 419 -5.74 13.39 19.19
N SER A 420 -5.63 13.82 20.45
CA SER A 420 -6.15 15.12 20.90
C SER A 420 -5.50 16.31 20.19
N HIS A 421 -4.24 16.18 19.77
CA HIS A 421 -3.50 17.23 19.04
C HIS A 421 -4.13 17.56 17.69
N ILE A 422 -4.84 16.62 17.06
CA ILE A 422 -5.51 16.81 15.76
C ILE A 422 -6.57 17.93 15.84
N SER A 423 -7.16 18.17 17.01
CA SER A 423 -8.13 19.24 17.21
C SER A 423 -7.59 20.65 16.93
N LYS A 424 -6.26 20.83 16.94
CA LYS A 424 -5.60 22.10 16.59
C LYS A 424 -5.60 22.36 15.07
N LEU A 425 -5.85 21.34 14.25
CA LEU A 425 -5.85 21.40 12.78
C LEU A 425 -7.24 21.76 12.23
N SER A 426 -7.74 22.95 12.56
CA SER A 426 -9.13 23.37 12.26
C SER A 426 -9.46 23.45 10.76
N GLY A 427 -8.45 23.51 9.89
CA GLY A 427 -8.58 23.51 8.43
C GLY A 427 -8.81 22.14 7.79
N LEU A 428 -8.87 21.05 8.58
CA LEU A 428 -9.04 19.70 8.06
C LEU A 428 -10.37 19.51 7.30
N LYS A 429 -10.22 18.99 6.08
CA LYS A 429 -11.31 18.58 5.17
C LYS A 429 -11.40 17.06 5.05
N ARG A 430 -10.29 16.34 5.17
CA ARG A 430 -10.26 14.88 5.17
C ARG A 430 -9.47 14.33 6.35
N LEU A 431 -10.08 13.43 7.10
CA LEU A 431 -9.45 12.74 8.21
C LEU A 431 -9.75 11.24 8.13
N VAL A 432 -8.69 10.43 8.05
CA VAL A 432 -8.79 8.97 7.99
C VAL A 432 -8.17 8.38 9.25
N LEU A 433 -9.01 7.74 10.07
CA LEU A 433 -8.65 7.14 11.36
C LEU A 433 -8.93 5.63 11.40
N TYR A 434 -9.14 5.01 10.24
CA TYR A 434 -9.41 3.58 10.11
C TYR A 434 -8.45 2.74 10.96
N ARG A 435 -8.97 1.84 11.79
CA ARG A 435 -8.17 0.96 12.68
C ARG A 435 -7.15 1.69 13.57
N THR A 436 -7.53 2.84 14.11
CA THR A 436 -6.75 3.53 15.15
C THR A 436 -7.31 3.29 16.54
N LYS A 437 -6.53 3.67 17.56
CA LYS A 437 -6.93 3.66 18.98
C LYS A 437 -7.42 5.04 19.44
N ILE A 438 -8.11 5.78 18.58
CA ILE A 438 -8.70 7.06 18.97
C ILE A 438 -9.82 6.85 20.00
N GLU A 439 -9.73 7.56 21.12
CA GLU A 439 -10.79 7.61 22.14
C GLU A 439 -11.90 8.59 21.75
N GLN A 440 -13.10 8.33 22.26
CA GLN A 440 -14.27 9.18 22.03
C GLN A 440 -14.04 10.65 22.40
N THR A 441 -13.39 10.93 23.54
CA THR A 441 -13.13 12.30 24.01
C THR A 441 -12.28 13.10 23.03
N ALA A 442 -11.20 12.50 22.51
CA ALA A 442 -10.35 13.09 21.49
C ALA A 442 -11.12 13.34 20.19
N LEU A 443 -11.93 12.36 19.74
CA LEU A 443 -12.76 12.52 18.53
C LEU A 443 -13.78 13.66 18.68
N LEU A 444 -14.47 13.76 19.82
CA LEU A 444 -15.40 14.86 20.09
C LEU A 444 -14.69 16.22 20.09
N GLY A 445 -13.45 16.27 20.61
CA GLY A 445 -12.59 17.45 20.48
C GLY A 445 -12.37 17.81 19.01
N ILE A 446 -11.91 16.87 18.20
CA ILE A 446 -11.67 17.07 16.76
C ILE A 446 -12.94 17.60 16.06
N LEU A 447 -14.09 16.96 16.28
CA LEU A 447 -15.36 17.32 15.63
C LEU A 447 -15.88 18.71 16.03
N ASN A 448 -15.51 19.21 17.22
CA ASN A 448 -15.88 20.55 17.66
C ASN A 448 -15.05 21.66 17.01
N PHE A 449 -13.83 21.36 16.54
CA PHE A 449 -12.92 22.36 15.98
C PHE A 449 -12.72 22.21 14.46
N CYS A 450 -12.81 21.01 13.90
CA CYS A 450 -12.61 20.73 12.46
C CYS A 450 -13.94 20.83 11.70
N LEU A 451 -14.48 22.04 11.58
CA LEU A 451 -15.81 22.28 10.99
C LEU A 451 -15.85 22.18 9.46
N GLU A 452 -14.68 22.18 8.82
CA GLU A 452 -14.51 22.09 7.37
C GLU A 452 -14.48 20.64 6.85
N LEU A 453 -14.68 19.65 7.72
CA LEU A 453 -14.65 18.23 7.36
C LEU A 453 -15.67 17.90 6.26
N GLN A 454 -15.15 17.24 5.22
CA GLN A 454 -15.88 16.71 4.05
C GLN A 454 -15.79 15.19 3.99
N HIS A 455 -14.69 14.61 4.46
CA HIS A 455 -14.47 13.16 4.44
C HIS A 455 -13.94 12.69 5.78
N LEU A 456 -14.65 11.75 6.41
CA LEU A 456 -14.29 11.20 7.71
C LEU A 456 -14.36 9.67 7.67
N ASN A 457 -13.28 9.01 8.05
CA ASN A 457 -13.26 7.55 8.19
C ASN A 457 -12.98 7.15 9.64
N LEU A 458 -13.96 6.50 10.27
CA LEU A 458 -13.91 5.96 11.63
C LEU A 458 -14.03 4.43 11.65
N GLY A 459 -13.83 3.79 10.50
CA GLY A 459 -14.00 2.35 10.34
C GLY A 459 -13.09 1.58 11.30
N SER A 460 -13.67 0.63 12.04
CA SER A 460 -12.94 -0.19 13.02
C SER A 460 -12.17 0.60 14.09
N CYS A 461 -12.62 1.79 14.48
CA CYS A 461 -12.14 2.46 15.69
C CYS A 461 -12.74 1.80 16.94
N VAL A 462 -11.91 1.05 17.68
CA VAL A 462 -12.38 0.15 18.76
C VAL A 462 -12.60 0.82 20.12
N LEU A 463 -12.07 2.03 20.33
CA LEU A 463 -12.16 2.76 21.61
C LEU A 463 -13.24 3.86 21.62
N ILE A 464 -14.13 3.86 20.63
CA ILE A 464 -15.32 4.72 20.62
C ILE A 464 -16.47 3.96 21.28
N GLU A 465 -17.05 4.52 22.33
CA GLU A 465 -18.02 3.84 23.18
C GLU A 465 -19.46 4.05 22.70
N ASP A 466 -19.81 5.31 22.39
CA ASP A 466 -21.14 5.78 21.99
C ASP A 466 -21.08 6.45 20.62
N TYR A 467 -21.42 5.68 19.59
CA TYR A 467 -21.47 6.18 18.21
C TYR A 467 -22.71 7.04 17.93
N ASP A 468 -23.77 6.96 18.73
CA ASP A 468 -24.92 7.85 18.56
C ASP A 468 -24.55 9.27 18.95
N LEU A 469 -23.85 9.45 20.07
CA LEU A 469 -23.31 10.75 20.47
C LEU A 469 -22.37 11.32 19.40
N VAL A 470 -21.45 10.49 18.89
CA VAL A 470 -20.54 10.90 17.81
C VAL A 470 -21.32 11.31 16.56
N ALA A 471 -22.29 10.51 16.13
CA ALA A 471 -23.14 10.80 14.98
C ALA A 471 -23.95 12.09 15.16
N GLY A 472 -24.47 12.35 16.37
CA GLY A 472 -25.15 13.58 16.73
C GLY A 472 -24.26 14.81 16.64
N VAL A 473 -23.02 14.73 17.13
CA VAL A 473 -22.04 15.82 17.03
C VAL A 473 -21.61 16.05 15.58
N ILE A 474 -21.37 14.98 14.80
CA ILE A 474 -21.12 15.09 13.36
C ILE A 474 -22.29 15.81 12.69
N GLY A 475 -23.52 15.35 12.93
CA GLY A 475 -24.74 15.97 12.41
C GLY A 475 -24.87 17.44 12.82
N ALA A 476 -24.49 17.81 14.04
CA ALA A 476 -24.58 19.19 14.53
C ALA A 476 -23.49 20.12 13.96
N LYS A 477 -22.27 19.62 13.72
CA LYS A 477 -21.08 20.44 13.45
C LYS A 477 -20.55 20.32 12.02
N CYS A 478 -20.49 19.12 11.45
CA CYS A 478 -19.84 18.83 10.17
C CYS A 478 -20.81 18.98 8.99
N LYS A 479 -21.30 20.20 8.75
CA LYS A 479 -22.33 20.48 7.73
C LYS A 479 -21.87 20.30 6.28
N LYS A 480 -20.54 20.25 6.06
CA LYS A 480 -19.91 20.07 4.75
C LYS A 480 -19.58 18.60 4.43
N LEU A 481 -19.96 17.68 5.32
CA LEU A 481 -19.62 16.26 5.18
C LEU A 481 -20.26 15.65 3.94
N ARG A 482 -19.43 15.02 3.11
CA ARG A 482 -19.79 14.31 1.87
C ARG A 482 -19.55 12.82 1.94
N SER A 483 -18.56 12.37 2.72
CA SER A 483 -18.24 10.95 2.88
C SER A 483 -18.03 10.61 4.35
N LEU A 484 -18.68 9.54 4.80
CA LEU A 484 -18.55 9.02 6.15
C LEU A 484 -18.45 7.49 6.14
N ASP A 485 -17.35 6.97 6.67
CA ASP A 485 -17.15 5.54 6.87
C ASP A 485 -17.29 5.20 8.37
N LEU A 486 -18.36 4.47 8.69
CA LEU A 486 -18.70 3.93 10.01
C LEU A 486 -18.70 2.40 9.99
N TRP A 487 -17.86 1.80 9.15
CA TRP A 487 -17.72 0.36 9.08
C TRP A 487 -17.34 -0.21 10.46
N ARG A 488 -18.14 -1.16 10.95
CA ARG A 488 -17.98 -1.82 12.26
C ARG A 488 -18.13 -0.92 13.48
N CYS A 489 -18.96 0.10 13.38
CA CYS A 489 -19.39 0.84 14.55
C CYS A 489 -20.38 0.00 15.37
N LYS A 490 -19.91 -0.64 16.44
CA LYS A 490 -20.64 -1.70 17.17
C LYS A 490 -21.92 -1.23 17.89
N ASN A 491 -22.06 0.07 18.15
CA ASN A 491 -23.10 0.63 19.01
C ASN A 491 -23.87 1.81 18.37
N ILE A 492 -23.85 1.95 17.03
CA ILE A 492 -24.67 2.97 16.37
C ILE A 492 -26.12 2.49 16.21
N THR A 493 -27.10 3.28 16.61
CA THR A 493 -28.52 2.93 16.56
C THR A 493 -29.29 3.81 15.59
N GLU A 494 -30.62 3.63 15.50
CA GLU A 494 -31.46 4.52 14.70
C GLU A 494 -31.37 5.98 15.12
N LYS A 495 -31.11 6.25 16.41
CA LYS A 495 -31.00 7.61 16.92
C LYS A 495 -29.83 8.34 16.26
N GLY A 496 -28.64 7.75 16.29
CA GLY A 496 -27.45 8.33 15.67
C GLY A 496 -27.63 8.52 14.17
N ILE A 497 -28.24 7.55 13.48
CA ILE A 497 -28.53 7.66 12.04
C ILE A 497 -29.49 8.81 11.73
N ILE A 498 -30.55 8.98 12.53
CA ILE A 498 -31.51 10.08 12.35
C ILE A 498 -30.82 11.44 12.56
N GLU A 499 -30.02 11.58 13.62
CA GLU A 499 -29.32 12.83 13.91
C GLU A 499 -28.29 13.17 12.81
N LEU A 500 -27.50 12.19 12.39
CA LEU A 500 -26.54 12.30 11.29
C LEU A 500 -27.23 12.74 9.99
N ALA A 501 -28.25 11.99 9.56
CA ALA A 501 -28.95 12.25 8.29
C ALA A 501 -29.68 13.60 8.29
N SER A 502 -30.17 14.05 9.45
CA SER A 502 -30.79 15.37 9.60
C SER A 502 -29.77 16.49 9.48
N GLY A 503 -28.55 16.26 9.96
CA GLY A 503 -27.49 17.25 10.06
C GLY A 503 -26.62 17.40 8.82
N CYS A 504 -26.36 16.29 8.12
CA CYS A 504 -25.40 16.17 7.02
C CYS A 504 -26.10 15.91 5.67
N GLN A 505 -26.91 16.84 5.19
CA GLN A 505 -27.71 16.69 3.96
C GLN A 505 -26.88 16.67 2.66
N LEU A 506 -25.58 17.02 2.74
CA LEU A 506 -24.64 16.96 1.63
C LEU A 506 -23.94 15.60 1.52
N LEU A 507 -24.32 14.61 2.34
CA LEU A 507 -23.68 13.30 2.34
C LEU A 507 -23.98 12.55 1.03
N GLU A 508 -22.91 12.15 0.36
CA GLU A 508 -22.93 11.42 -0.91
C GLU A 508 -22.48 9.97 -0.73
N GLU A 509 -21.67 9.68 0.29
CA GLU A 509 -21.07 8.37 0.52
C GLU A 509 -21.19 7.99 1.99
N LEU A 510 -21.76 6.80 2.25
CA LEU A 510 -21.95 6.31 3.60
C LEU A 510 -21.69 4.81 3.68
N ASP A 511 -20.75 4.41 4.54
CA ASP A 511 -20.51 3.00 4.87
C ASP A 511 -21.03 2.71 6.29
N LEU A 512 -22.05 1.85 6.37
CA LEU A 512 -22.65 1.31 7.61
C LEU A 512 -22.47 -0.21 7.68
N GLY A 513 -21.49 -0.76 6.97
CA GLY A 513 -21.22 -2.17 6.93
C GLY A 513 -20.85 -2.71 8.32
N TRP A 514 -21.36 -3.90 8.64
CA TRP A 514 -21.09 -4.60 9.90
C TRP A 514 -21.47 -3.81 11.17
N CYS A 515 -22.56 -3.05 11.12
CA CYS A 515 -23.15 -2.35 12.26
C CYS A 515 -24.33 -3.16 12.83
N PRO A 516 -24.11 -4.12 13.76
CA PRO A 516 -25.09 -5.14 14.12
C PRO A 516 -26.35 -4.61 14.84
N THR A 517 -26.28 -3.41 15.39
CA THR A 517 -27.36 -2.71 16.10
C THR A 517 -28.36 -2.05 15.16
N LEU A 518 -28.03 -1.85 13.89
CA LEU A 518 -28.94 -1.27 12.92
C LEU A 518 -29.96 -2.29 12.43
N GLN A 519 -31.23 -1.94 12.58
CA GLN A 519 -32.35 -2.82 12.27
C GLN A 519 -33.35 -2.10 11.37
N SER A 520 -33.75 -2.74 10.27
CA SER A 520 -34.82 -2.22 9.40
C SER A 520 -36.11 -1.87 10.17
N ALA A 521 -36.48 -2.69 11.16
CA ALA A 521 -37.69 -2.50 11.96
C ALA A 521 -37.74 -1.17 12.75
N THR A 522 -36.60 -0.53 13.03
CA THR A 522 -36.56 0.79 13.67
C THR A 522 -36.79 1.94 12.69
N GLY A 523 -36.84 1.63 11.38
CA GLY A 523 -36.98 2.61 10.31
C GLY A 523 -35.71 3.43 10.07
N CYS A 524 -34.55 3.00 10.56
CA CYS A 524 -33.29 3.73 10.41
C CYS A 524 -32.91 3.97 8.94
N PHE A 525 -32.98 2.94 8.10
CA PHE A 525 -32.65 3.05 6.67
C PHE A 525 -33.69 3.84 5.88
N VAL A 526 -34.97 3.69 6.20
CA VAL A 526 -36.06 4.49 5.61
C VAL A 526 -35.87 5.98 5.90
N ASN A 527 -35.58 6.34 7.15
CA ASN A 527 -35.33 7.74 7.53
C ASN A 527 -34.08 8.30 6.84
N LEU A 528 -33.02 7.49 6.76
CA LEU A 528 -31.79 7.83 6.05
C LEU A 528 -32.08 8.14 4.57
N ALA A 529 -32.79 7.25 3.87
CA ALA A 529 -33.14 7.42 2.46
C ALA A 529 -33.91 8.73 2.20
N ARG A 530 -34.90 9.04 3.05
CA ARG A 530 -35.72 10.25 2.92
C ARG A 530 -34.97 11.54 3.20
N LYS A 531 -33.93 11.51 4.05
CA LYS A 531 -33.17 12.71 4.44
C LYS A 531 -31.91 12.94 3.61
N LEU A 532 -31.43 11.93 2.89
CA LEU A 532 -30.20 11.99 2.08
C LEU A 532 -30.50 11.73 0.58
N PRO A 533 -31.22 12.62 -0.12
CA PRO A 533 -31.54 12.44 -1.54
C PRO A 533 -30.30 12.52 -2.46
N GLY A 534 -29.21 13.14 -1.98
CA GLY A 534 -27.94 13.26 -2.69
C GLY A 534 -27.04 12.02 -2.60
N LEU A 535 -27.48 10.96 -1.93
CA LEU A 535 -26.66 9.77 -1.71
C LEU A 535 -26.31 9.08 -3.04
N ARG A 536 -25.01 8.85 -3.23
CA ARG A 536 -24.42 8.20 -4.41
C ARG A 536 -23.88 6.81 -4.09
N LYS A 537 -23.40 6.59 -2.87
CA LYS A 537 -22.83 5.30 -2.45
C LYS A 537 -23.32 4.94 -1.06
N LEU A 538 -23.84 3.72 -0.92
CA LEU A 538 -24.32 3.20 0.35
C LEU A 538 -23.85 1.76 0.54
N PHE A 539 -23.14 1.51 1.64
CA PHE A 539 -22.73 0.16 2.04
C PHE A 539 -23.51 -0.28 3.28
N LEU A 540 -24.30 -1.33 3.11
CA LEU A 540 -25.08 -2.00 4.15
C LEU A 540 -24.60 -3.43 4.37
N THR A 541 -23.35 -3.73 3.99
CA THR A 541 -22.70 -5.03 4.14
C THR A 541 -22.99 -5.66 5.51
N ALA A 542 -23.46 -6.90 5.52
CA ALA A 542 -23.80 -7.67 6.71
C ALA A 542 -24.89 -7.08 7.64
N ASN A 543 -25.65 -6.06 7.22
CA ASN A 543 -26.86 -5.62 7.92
C ASN A 543 -28.04 -6.53 7.57
N ARG A 544 -28.09 -7.72 8.19
CA ARG A 544 -29.00 -8.82 7.81
C ARG A 544 -30.50 -8.48 7.84
N SER A 545 -30.88 -7.40 8.53
CA SER A 545 -32.25 -6.96 8.73
C SER A 545 -32.82 -6.16 7.56
N VAL A 546 -31.98 -5.63 6.65
CA VAL A 546 -32.41 -4.85 5.49
C VAL A 546 -33.44 -5.65 4.68
N CYS A 547 -34.54 -5.00 4.35
CA CYS A 547 -35.69 -5.61 3.68
C CYS A 547 -36.17 -4.77 2.49
N ASP A 548 -37.17 -5.30 1.76
CA ASP A 548 -37.76 -4.65 0.59
C ASP A 548 -38.18 -3.20 0.85
N THR A 549 -38.81 -2.91 1.99
CA THR A 549 -39.23 -1.54 2.34
C THR A 549 -38.06 -0.55 2.33
N ASP A 550 -36.89 -0.95 2.82
CA ASP A 550 -35.71 -0.08 2.83
C ASP A 550 -35.21 0.18 1.41
N ILE A 551 -35.15 -0.86 0.58
CA ILE A 551 -34.73 -0.78 -0.82
C ILE A 551 -35.68 0.07 -1.65
N GLU A 552 -36.99 -0.07 -1.42
CA GLU A 552 -38.00 0.73 -2.10
C GLU A 552 -37.96 2.21 -1.72
N GLU A 553 -37.65 2.52 -0.46
CA GLU A 553 -37.47 3.91 0.00
C GLU A 553 -36.19 4.53 -0.57
N LEU A 554 -35.11 3.75 -0.70
CA LEU A 554 -33.92 4.16 -1.45
C LEU A 554 -34.26 4.43 -2.92
N ALA A 555 -35.03 3.55 -3.57
CA ALA A 555 -35.46 3.73 -4.94
C ALA A 555 -36.31 5.01 -5.14
N ALA A 556 -37.13 5.36 -4.16
CA ALA A 556 -38.00 6.54 -4.24
C ALA A 556 -37.23 7.86 -4.02
N ASN A 557 -36.28 7.88 -3.07
CA ASN A 557 -35.67 9.12 -2.58
C ASN A 557 -34.22 9.34 -3.04
N CYS A 558 -33.45 8.28 -3.32
CA CYS A 558 -32.02 8.34 -3.64
C CYS A 558 -31.75 8.04 -5.12
N GLN A 559 -32.31 8.82 -6.03
CA GLN A 559 -32.23 8.57 -7.48
C GLN A 559 -30.82 8.79 -8.07
N HIS A 560 -29.92 9.42 -7.31
CA HIS A 560 -28.51 9.62 -7.66
C HIS A 560 -27.58 8.49 -7.20
N LEU A 561 -28.15 7.38 -6.70
CA LEU A 561 -27.37 6.24 -6.26
C LEU A 561 -26.61 5.62 -7.44
N HIS A 562 -25.29 5.52 -7.29
CA HIS A 562 -24.38 4.90 -8.24
C HIS A 562 -23.94 3.51 -7.75
N HIS A 563 -23.66 3.37 -6.45
CA HIS A 563 -23.25 2.09 -5.85
C HIS A 563 -24.11 1.72 -4.64
N LEU A 564 -24.55 0.47 -4.59
CA LEU A 564 -25.22 -0.11 -3.43
C LEU A 564 -24.61 -1.47 -3.08
N ASP A 565 -24.19 -1.64 -1.84
CA ASP A 565 -23.78 -2.93 -1.29
C ASP A 565 -24.80 -3.36 -0.23
N ILE A 566 -25.47 -4.49 -0.48
CA ILE A 566 -26.39 -5.15 0.45
C ILE A 566 -25.96 -6.59 0.73
N LEU A 567 -24.65 -6.83 0.69
CA LEU A 567 -24.04 -8.14 0.92
C LEU A 567 -24.56 -8.74 2.22
N GLY A 568 -25.01 -10.00 2.15
CA GLY A 568 -25.45 -10.77 3.31
C GLY A 568 -26.83 -10.41 3.86
N THR A 569 -27.62 -9.58 3.16
CA THR A 569 -29.02 -9.33 3.49
C THR A 569 -29.89 -10.54 3.16
N ARG A 570 -30.96 -10.77 3.92
CA ARG A 570 -31.78 -12.00 3.80
C ARG A 570 -33.21 -11.75 3.34
N MET A 571 -33.70 -10.52 3.49
CA MET A 571 -35.11 -10.16 3.32
C MET A 571 -35.37 -9.32 2.07
N VAL A 572 -34.36 -9.13 1.21
CA VAL A 572 -34.48 -8.38 -0.03
C VAL A 572 -34.86 -9.32 -1.18
N SER A 573 -35.99 -9.05 -1.82
CA SER A 573 -36.53 -9.80 -2.94
C SER A 573 -36.04 -9.25 -4.29
N PRO A 574 -36.09 -10.08 -5.36
CA PRO A 574 -35.85 -9.59 -6.72
C PRO A 574 -36.81 -8.48 -7.16
N ALA A 575 -38.04 -8.41 -6.63
CA ALA A 575 -39.01 -7.39 -7.01
C ALA A 575 -38.60 -6.00 -6.52
N ALA A 576 -38.15 -5.90 -5.27
CA ALA A 576 -37.65 -4.64 -4.71
C ALA A 576 -36.40 -4.14 -5.43
N LEU A 577 -35.44 -5.04 -5.72
CA LEU A 577 -34.26 -4.69 -6.50
C LEU A 577 -34.63 -4.22 -7.91
N ARG A 578 -35.60 -4.85 -8.57
CA ARG A 578 -36.07 -4.40 -9.89
C ARG A 578 -36.56 -2.96 -9.86
N LYS A 579 -37.34 -2.59 -8.83
CA LYS A 579 -37.82 -1.22 -8.62
C LYS A 579 -36.67 -0.24 -8.36
N LEU A 580 -35.67 -0.64 -7.57
CA LEU A 580 -34.43 0.14 -7.38
C LEU A 580 -33.72 0.40 -8.71
N LEU A 581 -33.50 -0.64 -9.51
CA LEU A 581 -32.78 -0.54 -10.80
C LEU A 581 -33.54 0.31 -11.83
N GLU A 582 -34.87 0.29 -11.81
CA GLU A 582 -35.70 1.12 -12.69
C GLU A 582 -35.67 2.61 -12.30
N SER A 583 -35.59 2.91 -11.00
CA SER A 583 -35.53 4.28 -10.48
C SER A 583 -34.13 4.88 -10.54
N CYS A 584 -33.11 4.17 -10.05
CA CYS A 584 -31.72 4.64 -9.93
C CYS A 584 -30.95 4.37 -11.23
N LYS A 585 -31.24 5.14 -12.28
CA LYS A 585 -30.65 4.94 -13.63
C LYS A 585 -29.13 5.13 -13.70
N GLY A 586 -28.54 5.80 -12.70
CA GLY A 586 -27.09 5.97 -12.57
C GLY A 586 -26.39 4.83 -11.84
N LEU A 587 -27.12 3.81 -11.37
CA LEU A 587 -26.54 2.70 -10.63
C LEU A 587 -25.63 1.87 -11.55
N CYS A 588 -24.35 1.82 -11.22
CA CYS A 588 -23.33 1.09 -11.97
C CYS A 588 -22.71 -0.07 -11.18
N LEU A 589 -22.92 -0.15 -9.86
CA LEU A 589 -22.49 -1.29 -9.04
C LEU A 589 -23.57 -1.68 -8.04
N LEU A 590 -23.94 -2.97 -8.04
CA LEU A 590 -24.81 -3.58 -7.05
C LEU A 590 -24.15 -4.84 -6.48
N ASP A 591 -23.85 -4.86 -5.19
CA ASP A 591 -23.37 -6.06 -4.51
C ASP A 591 -24.50 -6.78 -3.78
N VAL A 592 -24.82 -7.98 -4.27
CA VAL A 592 -25.84 -8.90 -3.74
C VAL A 592 -25.21 -10.23 -3.29
N SER A 593 -23.90 -10.23 -3.04
CA SER A 593 -23.19 -11.38 -2.47
C SER A 593 -23.88 -11.87 -1.21
N PHE A 594 -24.02 -13.19 -1.06
CA PHE A 594 -24.70 -13.80 0.09
C PHE A 594 -26.16 -13.37 0.35
N CYS A 595 -26.83 -12.77 -0.63
CA CYS A 595 -28.28 -12.51 -0.55
C CYS A 595 -29.06 -13.79 -0.87
N SER A 596 -29.75 -14.35 0.13
CA SER A 596 -30.36 -15.69 0.02
C SER A 596 -31.51 -15.80 -0.99
N GLN A 597 -32.16 -14.68 -1.33
CA GLN A 597 -33.27 -14.65 -2.29
C GLN A 597 -32.83 -14.29 -3.72
N ILE A 598 -31.55 -13.96 -3.93
CA ILE A 598 -31.01 -13.54 -5.23
C ILE A 598 -30.13 -14.67 -5.78
N ASP A 599 -30.69 -15.48 -6.67
CA ASP A 599 -29.97 -16.57 -7.31
C ASP A 599 -29.28 -16.14 -8.62
N SER A 600 -28.58 -17.07 -9.27
CA SER A 600 -27.88 -16.81 -10.52
C SER A 600 -28.82 -16.44 -11.68
N ARG A 601 -30.07 -16.90 -11.66
CA ARG A 601 -31.07 -16.61 -12.71
C ARG A 601 -31.51 -15.16 -12.62
N VAL A 602 -31.77 -14.67 -11.39
CA VAL A 602 -32.10 -13.26 -11.14
C VAL A 602 -30.96 -12.35 -11.58
N VAL A 603 -29.71 -12.70 -11.25
CA VAL A 603 -28.53 -11.92 -11.66
C VAL A 603 -28.41 -11.87 -13.19
N GLN A 604 -28.59 -12.99 -13.88
CA GLN A 604 -28.59 -13.04 -15.35
C GLN A 604 -29.70 -12.19 -15.95
N GLU A 605 -30.91 -12.26 -15.38
CA GLU A 605 -32.04 -11.43 -15.81
C GLU A 605 -31.70 -9.94 -15.68
N PHE A 606 -31.21 -9.50 -14.52
CA PHE A 606 -30.86 -8.10 -14.30
C PHE A 606 -29.70 -7.64 -15.19
N THR A 607 -28.67 -8.47 -15.36
CA THR A 607 -27.54 -8.15 -16.25
C THR A 607 -28.01 -7.97 -17.70
N SER A 608 -28.95 -8.79 -18.16
CA SER A 608 -29.52 -8.67 -19.51
C SER A 608 -30.35 -7.39 -19.70
N ARG A 609 -31.06 -6.96 -18.65
CA ARG A 609 -31.95 -5.80 -18.68
C ARG A 609 -31.23 -4.47 -18.41
N PHE A 610 -30.15 -4.51 -17.65
CA PHE A 610 -29.37 -3.35 -17.20
C PHE A 610 -27.88 -3.56 -17.57
N PRO A 611 -27.50 -3.43 -18.85
CA PRO A 611 -26.17 -3.83 -19.33
C PRO A 611 -25.01 -2.97 -18.80
N ASN A 612 -25.29 -1.77 -18.27
CA ASN A 612 -24.29 -0.88 -17.68
C ASN A 612 -24.09 -1.12 -16.17
N LEU A 613 -24.83 -2.06 -15.57
CA LEU A 613 -24.75 -2.39 -14.15
C LEU A 613 -23.80 -3.57 -13.93
N LEU A 614 -22.78 -3.37 -13.11
CA LEU A 614 -21.96 -4.46 -12.58
C LEU A 614 -22.66 -5.05 -11.35
N ILE A 615 -23.14 -6.29 -11.46
CA ILE A 615 -23.73 -7.03 -10.34
C ILE A 615 -22.69 -7.98 -9.76
N LYS A 616 -22.27 -7.72 -8.52
CA LYS A 616 -21.39 -8.63 -7.78
C LYS A 616 -22.23 -9.65 -7.04
N LYS A 617 -21.89 -10.92 -7.21
CA LYS A 617 -22.56 -12.03 -6.54
C LYS A 617 -21.58 -13.14 -6.20
N SER A 618 -21.20 -13.19 -4.93
CA SER A 618 -20.62 -14.38 -4.32
C SER A 618 -21.71 -15.35 -3.88
N PHE A 619 -21.47 -16.65 -4.07
CA PHE A 619 -22.34 -17.74 -3.64
C PHE A 619 -21.66 -18.50 -2.51
N THR A 620 -22.35 -18.73 -1.39
CA THR A 620 -22.06 -19.92 -0.60
C THR A 620 -22.44 -21.12 -1.48
N GLN A 621 -21.48 -21.97 -1.82
CA GLN A 621 -21.80 -23.32 -2.29
C GLN A 621 -22.32 -24.15 -1.11
#